data_AF-A0A923W7A7-F1
#
_entry.id   AF-A0A923W7A7-F1
#
_cell.length_a   1.000
_cell.length_b   1.000
_cell.length_c   1.000
_cell.angle_alpha   90.00
_cell.angle_beta   90.00
_cell.angle_gamma   90.00
#
_symmetry.space_group_name_H-M   'P 1'
#
loop_
_entity.id
_entity.type
_entity.pdbx_description
1 polymer ?
#
loop_
_entity_poly.entity_id
_entity_poly.type
_entity_poly.pdbx_seq_one_letter_code
_entity_poly.pdbx_strand_id
1 'polypeptide(L)'
;MGRQAVTGQALAMSPIRAAWISCTLALAAAPGLAASSWLALVGDPANPAADYIEFDPASLAQENGLPVLSIRVSRVLARTTKEGIVFRSFESTVAVDCRQASARFVRASFYAEPGFKGQPFRTVTFGPADVRPMAFREIQGAPTQRVVRAACRHSAVKSLE
;
A
#
# COMPACT_ATOMS: atom_id res chain seq x y z
N MET A 1 80.30 25.57 25.54
CA MET A 1 80.93 24.42 26.24
C MET A 1 80.28 24.30 27.62
N GLY A 2 79.81 23.10 28.00
CA GLY A 2 79.06 22.79 29.24
C GLY A 2 77.56 22.55 28.93
N ARG A 3 77.01 21.34 28.73
CA ARG A 3 76.88 20.14 29.61
C ARG A 3 76.27 20.55 30.97
N GLN A 4 75.15 20.04 31.51
CA GLN A 4 74.51 18.71 31.53
C GLN A 4 73.00 18.90 31.94
N ALA A 5 72.02 18.15 31.40
CA ALA A 5 71.47 16.85 31.81
C ALA A 5 70.54 16.85 33.05
N VAL A 6 69.69 15.80 33.09
CA VAL A 6 68.97 15.19 34.23
C VAL A 6 67.49 15.57 34.35
N THR A 7 66.54 14.74 33.88
CA THR A 7 65.87 13.58 34.53
C THR A 7 64.65 13.97 35.39
N GLY A 8 63.54 13.22 35.25
CA GLY A 8 62.60 13.04 36.38
C GLY A 8 61.12 13.10 36.01
N GLN A 9 60.55 11.94 35.70
CA GLN A 9 59.11 11.69 35.75
C GLN A 9 58.62 11.64 37.20
N ALA A 10 57.47 12.25 37.49
CA ALA A 10 56.49 11.79 38.48
C ALA A 10 55.26 12.72 38.43
N LEU A 11 54.17 12.29 37.79
CA LEU A 11 52.86 12.92 37.99
C LEU A 11 52.04 12.03 38.92
N ALA A 12 51.83 12.57 40.11
CA ALA A 12 51.09 11.98 41.21
C ALA A 12 49.57 12.14 41.02
N MET A 13 48.88 11.02 41.29
CA MET A 13 47.70 10.84 42.14
C MET A 13 46.50 11.81 42.03
N SER A 14 45.36 11.17 41.75
CA SER A 14 43.96 11.58 41.82
C SER A 14 43.53 12.26 43.13
N PRO A 15 42.31 12.85 43.16
CA PRO A 15 41.27 12.16 43.92
C PRO A 15 39.87 12.12 43.28
N ILE A 16 39.18 11.07 43.69
CA ILE A 16 37.83 10.60 43.36
C ILE A 16 36.75 11.63 43.70
N ARG A 17 35.82 11.89 42.78
CA ARG A 17 34.45 12.34 43.10
C ARG A 17 33.44 11.56 42.29
N ALA A 18 32.63 10.79 43.01
CA ALA A 18 31.50 10.04 42.51
C ALA A 18 30.47 10.97 41.87
N ALA A 19 30.04 10.65 40.67
CA ALA A 19 28.80 11.15 40.07
C ALA A 19 28.08 9.96 39.45
N TRP A 20 27.05 9.49 40.14
CA TRP A 20 26.12 8.48 39.67
C TRP A 20 25.31 9.10 38.53
N ILE A 21 25.64 8.77 37.29
CA ILE A 21 24.83 9.15 36.13
C ILE A 21 23.81 8.03 35.93
N SER A 22 22.59 8.28 36.37
CA SER A 22 21.40 7.49 36.05
C SER A 22 21.27 7.34 34.54
N CYS A 23 21.48 6.13 34.04
CA CYS A 23 21.25 5.78 32.64
C CYS A 23 19.73 5.67 32.42
N THR A 24 19.08 6.78 32.08
CA THR A 24 17.68 6.79 31.62
C THR A 24 17.59 5.99 30.33
N LEU A 25 17.01 4.79 30.45
CA LEU A 25 16.65 3.90 29.37
C LEU A 25 15.63 4.62 28.46
N ALA A 26 16.09 5.22 27.36
CA ALA A 26 15.22 5.76 26.33
C ALA A 26 14.52 4.59 25.63
N LEU A 27 13.29 4.30 26.05
CA LEU A 27 12.41 3.34 25.40
C LEU A 27 12.07 3.91 24.01
N ALA A 28 12.84 3.50 23.00
CA ALA A 28 12.57 3.83 21.61
C ALA A 28 11.19 3.27 21.24
N ALA A 29 10.20 4.14 21.08
CA ALA A 29 8.94 3.80 20.45
C ALA A 29 9.26 3.41 19.00
N ALA A 30 9.33 2.12 18.72
CA ALA A 30 9.37 1.64 17.35
C ALA A 30 8.08 2.12 16.67
N PRO A 31 8.14 2.88 15.56
CA PRO A 31 6.96 3.14 14.77
C PRO A 31 6.43 1.79 14.33
N GLY A 32 5.23 1.43 14.80
CA GLY A 32 4.54 0.25 14.30
C GLY A 32 4.42 0.40 12.79
N LEU A 33 5.10 -0.46 12.04
CA LEU A 33 4.87 -0.62 10.61
C LEU A 33 3.41 -1.03 10.48
N ALA A 34 2.53 -0.05 10.19
CA ALA A 34 1.18 -0.34 9.76
C ALA A 34 1.33 -1.17 8.50
N ALA A 35 1.08 -2.47 8.62
CA ALA A 35 1.08 -3.36 7.48
C ALA A 35 0.05 -2.81 6.49
N SER A 36 0.51 -2.47 5.28
CA SER A 36 -0.37 -2.08 4.19
C SER A 36 -1.49 -3.11 4.09
N SER A 37 -2.74 -2.70 4.22
CA SER A 37 -3.90 -3.60 4.13
C SER A 37 -4.06 -4.17 2.71
N TRP A 38 -3.39 -3.58 1.74
CA TRP A 38 -3.38 -4.00 0.34
C TRP A 38 -2.71 -5.37 0.16
N LEU A 39 -3.43 -6.29 -0.47
CA LEU A 39 -2.95 -7.63 -0.80
C LEU A 39 -2.80 -7.79 -2.31
N ALA A 40 -1.64 -8.30 -2.73
CA ALA A 40 -1.35 -8.58 -4.13
C ALA A 40 -2.25 -9.70 -4.69
N LEU A 41 -2.95 -9.37 -5.76
CA LEU A 41 -3.62 -10.34 -6.63
C LEU A 41 -2.66 -10.80 -7.72
N VAL A 42 -2.02 -9.88 -8.42
CA VAL A 42 -1.09 -10.23 -9.49
C VAL A 42 0.12 -9.32 -9.40
N GLY A 43 1.27 -9.85 -9.79
CA GLY A 43 2.53 -9.12 -9.77
C GLY A 43 3.10 -8.95 -8.36
N ASP A 44 4.19 -8.20 -8.29
CA ASP A 44 4.88 -7.85 -7.06
C ASP A 44 4.86 -6.32 -6.92
N PRO A 45 4.12 -5.76 -5.94
CA PRO A 45 4.10 -4.33 -5.69
C PRO A 45 5.47 -3.73 -5.33
N ALA A 46 6.41 -4.55 -4.85
CA ALA A 46 7.78 -4.11 -4.57
C ALA A 46 8.63 -3.98 -5.84
N ASN A 47 8.17 -4.52 -6.99
CA ASN A 47 8.85 -4.41 -8.27
C ASN A 47 8.24 -3.28 -9.13
N PRO A 48 8.89 -2.10 -9.21
CA PRO A 48 8.37 -0.97 -9.98
C PRO A 48 8.39 -1.18 -11.50
N ALA A 49 9.06 -2.25 -11.97
CA ALA A 49 9.15 -2.61 -13.38
C ALA A 49 8.13 -3.68 -13.81
N ALA A 50 7.15 -4.00 -12.96
CA ALA A 50 6.10 -4.98 -13.26
C ALA A 50 4.69 -4.39 -13.10
N ASP A 51 3.77 -4.88 -13.91
CA ASP A 51 2.33 -4.66 -13.69
C ASP A 51 1.90 -5.40 -12.42
N TYR A 52 1.09 -4.74 -11.59
CA TYR A 52 0.50 -5.39 -10.43
C TYR A 52 -0.93 -4.91 -10.16
N ILE A 53 -1.67 -5.77 -9.48
CA ILE A 53 -3.02 -5.52 -9.00
C ILE A 53 -3.05 -5.87 -7.53
N GLU A 54 -3.58 -4.97 -6.72
CA GLU A 54 -3.87 -5.21 -5.31
C GLU A 54 -5.33 -4.93 -5.00
N PHE A 55 -5.82 -5.51 -3.91
CA PHE A 55 -7.10 -5.17 -3.32
C PHE A 55 -6.95 -4.93 -1.83
N ASP A 56 -7.82 -4.11 -1.26
CA ASP A 56 -7.85 -3.84 0.18
C ASP A 56 -9.02 -4.60 0.82
N PRO A 57 -8.76 -5.72 1.54
CA PRO A 57 -9.80 -6.46 2.25
C PRO A 57 -10.49 -5.63 3.35
N ALA A 58 -9.78 -4.68 3.97
CA ALA A 58 -10.32 -3.87 5.05
C ALA A 58 -11.34 -2.83 4.56
N SER A 59 -11.30 -2.50 3.26
CA SER A 59 -12.27 -1.61 2.62
C SER A 59 -13.61 -2.28 2.28
N LEU A 60 -13.76 -3.58 2.57
CA LEU A 60 -14.97 -4.31 2.21
C LEU A 60 -16.19 -3.82 3.00
N ALA A 61 -17.17 -3.28 2.28
CA ALA A 61 -18.41 -2.75 2.82
C ALA A 61 -19.63 -3.25 2.03
N GLN A 62 -20.83 -2.94 2.52
CA GLN A 62 -22.08 -3.19 1.80
C GLN A 62 -22.65 -1.85 1.33
N GLU A 63 -22.90 -1.71 0.03
CA GLU A 63 -23.53 -0.54 -0.55
C GLU A 63 -24.61 -0.97 -1.55
N ASN A 64 -25.83 -0.45 -1.39
CA ASN A 64 -26.97 -0.79 -2.25
C ASN A 64 -27.22 -2.30 -2.39
N GLY A 65 -26.98 -3.06 -1.30
CA GLY A 65 -27.14 -4.51 -1.27
C GLY A 65 -26.06 -5.30 -2.02
N LEU A 66 -24.96 -4.65 -2.42
CA LEU A 66 -23.80 -5.30 -3.03
C LEU A 66 -22.55 -5.08 -2.17
N PRO A 67 -21.69 -6.11 -2.02
CA PRO A 67 -20.35 -5.92 -1.51
C PRO A 67 -19.56 -4.95 -2.40
N VAL A 68 -18.91 -3.97 -1.77
CA VAL A 68 -17.99 -3.05 -2.42
C VAL A 68 -16.62 -3.12 -1.77
N LEU A 69 -15.56 -2.98 -2.55
CA LEU A 69 -14.19 -2.91 -2.03
C LEU A 69 -13.30 -2.08 -2.94
N SER A 70 -12.15 -1.69 -2.42
CA SER A 70 -11.13 -0.94 -3.13
C SER A 70 -10.11 -1.87 -3.77
N ILE A 71 -9.77 -1.56 -5.02
CA ILE A 71 -8.66 -2.16 -5.75
C ILE A 71 -7.75 -1.06 -6.25
N ARG A 72 -6.51 -1.43 -6.55
CA ARG A 72 -5.57 -0.53 -7.19
C ARG A 72 -4.73 -1.30 -8.19
N VAL A 73 -4.40 -0.64 -9.30
CA VAL A 73 -3.67 -1.24 -10.42
C VAL A 73 -2.55 -0.30 -10.82
N SER A 74 -1.35 -0.85 -10.90
CA SER A 74 -0.19 -0.17 -11.46
C SER A 74 0.28 -0.89 -12.71
N ARG A 75 0.67 -0.12 -13.72
CA ARG A 75 1.15 -0.62 -15.00
C ARG A 75 2.46 0.06 -15.37
N VAL A 76 3.35 -0.71 -15.99
CA VAL A 76 4.60 -0.19 -16.55
C VAL A 76 4.30 0.70 -17.75
N LEU A 77 3.43 0.23 -18.65
CA LEU A 77 3.04 0.94 -19.87
C LEU A 77 1.73 1.69 -19.67
N ALA A 78 1.64 2.86 -20.31
CA ALA A 78 0.43 3.67 -20.29
C ALA A 78 -0.75 2.94 -20.95
N ARG A 79 -1.96 3.19 -20.43
CA ARG A 79 -3.23 2.75 -21.01
C ARG A 79 -4.12 3.95 -21.24
N THR A 80 -4.96 3.83 -22.26
CA THR A 80 -5.97 4.84 -22.60
C THR A 80 -7.35 4.25 -22.40
N THR A 81 -8.21 4.94 -21.66
CA THR A 81 -9.64 4.55 -21.55
C THR A 81 -10.38 4.87 -22.86
N LYS A 82 -11.63 4.43 -22.98
CA LYS A 82 -12.46 4.76 -24.15
C LYS A 82 -12.71 6.27 -24.29
N GLU A 83 -12.66 6.98 -23.17
CA GLU A 83 -12.86 8.43 -23.06
C GLU A 83 -11.56 9.22 -23.26
N GLY A 84 -10.45 8.56 -23.63
CA GLY A 84 -9.18 9.22 -23.91
C GLY A 84 -8.32 9.51 -22.67
N ILE A 85 -8.64 8.98 -21.50
CA ILE A 85 -7.83 9.18 -20.29
C ILE A 85 -6.58 8.30 -20.39
N VAL A 86 -5.40 8.92 -20.50
CA VAL A 86 -4.10 8.22 -20.50
C VAL A 86 -3.56 8.13 -19.08
N PHE A 87 -3.30 6.93 -18.58
CA PHE A 87 -2.86 6.69 -17.20
C PHE A 87 -1.86 5.54 -17.11
N ARG A 88 -1.10 5.48 -16.01
CA ARG A 88 -0.21 4.34 -15.68
C ARG A 88 -0.60 3.64 -14.39
N SER A 89 -1.37 4.29 -13.51
CA SER A 89 -1.99 3.61 -12.39
C SER A 89 -3.36 4.20 -12.05
N PHE A 90 -4.19 3.41 -11.37
CA PHE A 90 -5.48 3.88 -10.88
C PHE A 90 -5.91 3.14 -9.61
N GLU A 91 -6.58 3.87 -8.73
CA GLU A 91 -7.31 3.32 -7.59
C GLU A 91 -8.80 3.32 -7.92
N SER A 92 -9.53 2.29 -7.50
CA SER A 92 -10.95 2.18 -7.83
C SER A 92 -11.74 1.44 -6.77
N THR A 93 -12.96 1.92 -6.53
CA THR A 93 -13.99 1.14 -5.84
C THR A 93 -14.71 0.26 -6.86
N VAL A 94 -14.92 -1.00 -6.50
CA VAL A 94 -15.66 -1.97 -7.30
C VAL A 94 -16.86 -2.50 -6.53
N ALA A 95 -17.98 -2.69 -7.22
CA ALA A 95 -19.14 -3.39 -6.72
C ALA A 95 -19.18 -4.82 -7.27
N VAL A 96 -19.46 -5.78 -6.40
CA VAL A 96 -19.45 -7.22 -6.70
C VAL A 96 -20.87 -7.77 -6.68
N ASP A 97 -21.31 -8.36 -7.79
CA ASP A 97 -22.54 -9.16 -7.83
C ASP A 97 -22.19 -10.63 -7.58
N CYS A 98 -22.49 -11.08 -6.36
CA CYS A 98 -22.23 -12.46 -5.95
C CYS A 98 -23.14 -13.50 -6.61
N ARG A 99 -24.31 -13.10 -7.12
CA ARG A 99 -25.22 -14.02 -7.83
C ARG A 99 -24.74 -14.24 -9.25
N GLN A 100 -24.28 -13.19 -9.91
CA GLN A 100 -23.75 -13.25 -11.27
C GLN A 100 -22.24 -13.56 -11.34
N ALA A 101 -21.59 -13.70 -10.18
CA ALA A 101 -20.14 -13.87 -10.06
C ALA A 101 -19.34 -12.82 -10.86
N SER A 102 -19.81 -11.57 -10.85
CA SER A 102 -19.26 -10.48 -11.65
C SER A 102 -18.90 -9.28 -10.77
N ALA A 103 -18.09 -8.36 -11.32
CA ALA A 103 -17.72 -7.13 -10.64
C ALA A 103 -17.65 -5.98 -11.65
N ARG A 104 -17.95 -4.77 -11.19
CA ARG A 104 -17.88 -3.54 -11.99
C ARG A 104 -17.21 -2.41 -11.23
N PHE A 105 -16.53 -1.52 -11.94
CA PHE A 105 -16.02 -0.28 -11.35
C PHE A 105 -17.18 0.68 -11.06
N VAL A 106 -17.15 1.32 -9.90
CA VAL A 106 -18.12 2.37 -9.51
C VAL A 106 -17.49 3.74 -9.38
N ARG A 107 -16.19 3.80 -9.06
CA ARG A 107 -15.41 5.03 -9.03
C ARG A 107 -13.95 4.71 -9.31
N ALA A 108 -13.26 5.51 -10.12
CA ALA A 108 -11.84 5.35 -10.40
C ALA A 108 -11.11 6.70 -10.33
N SER A 109 -9.96 6.73 -9.67
CA SER A 109 -9.00 7.84 -9.60
C SER A 109 -7.75 7.45 -10.36
N PHE A 110 -7.38 8.23 -11.37
CA PHE A 110 -6.31 7.96 -12.33
C PHE A 110 -5.07 8.79 -12.04
N TYR A 111 -3.90 8.15 -12.21
CA TYR A 111 -2.58 8.72 -11.95
C TYR A 111 -1.70 8.59 -13.20
N ALA A 112 -0.90 9.62 -13.46
CA ALA A 112 -0.02 9.67 -14.62
C ALA A 112 1.16 8.71 -14.47
N GLU A 113 1.60 8.48 -13.23
CA GLU A 113 2.75 7.65 -12.89
C GLU A 113 2.33 6.25 -12.38
N PRO A 114 3.22 5.24 -12.46
CA PRO A 114 2.98 3.94 -11.85
C PRO A 114 3.04 4.04 -10.32
N GLY A 115 2.42 3.09 -9.63
CA GLY A 115 2.41 3.00 -8.18
C GLY A 115 1.76 4.18 -7.47
N PHE A 116 0.72 4.76 -8.09
CA PHE A 116 -0.14 5.78 -7.48
C PHE A 116 0.62 7.04 -7.04
N LYS A 117 1.73 7.33 -7.71
CA LYS A 117 2.58 8.48 -7.38
C LYS A 117 1.92 9.79 -7.80
N GLY A 118 2.02 10.78 -6.92
CA GLY A 118 1.44 12.10 -7.12
C GLY A 118 -0.06 12.16 -6.80
N GLN A 119 -0.70 13.26 -7.15
CA GLN A 119 -2.14 13.42 -7.01
C GLN A 119 -2.87 12.78 -8.19
N PRO A 120 -4.06 12.20 -7.99
CA PRO A 120 -4.88 11.75 -9.10
C PRO A 120 -5.27 12.95 -9.97
N PHE A 121 -4.98 12.88 -11.28
CA PHE A 121 -5.28 13.98 -12.21
C PHE A 121 -6.71 13.91 -12.74
N ARG A 122 -7.40 12.78 -12.54
CA ARG A 122 -8.80 12.58 -12.94
C ARG A 122 -9.47 11.58 -12.02
N THR A 123 -10.69 11.89 -11.58
CA THR A 123 -11.57 10.93 -10.89
C THR A 123 -12.90 10.85 -11.63
N VAL A 124 -13.39 9.64 -11.85
CA VAL A 124 -14.65 9.36 -12.56
C VAL A 124 -15.53 8.47 -11.69
N THR A 125 -16.81 8.81 -11.58
CA THR A 125 -17.84 7.98 -10.94
C THR A 125 -18.72 7.38 -12.03
N PHE A 126 -18.89 6.07 -12.02
CA PHE A 126 -19.67 5.32 -13.00
C PHE A 126 -21.07 5.05 -12.45
N GLY A 127 -22.08 5.67 -13.08
CA GLY A 127 -23.47 5.46 -12.71
C GLY A 127 -23.99 4.06 -13.08
N PRO A 128 -25.19 3.67 -12.62
CA PRO A 128 -25.77 2.36 -12.92
C PRO A 128 -25.93 2.05 -14.41
N ALA A 129 -26.12 3.08 -15.26
CA ALA A 129 -26.24 2.94 -16.71
C ALA A 129 -24.89 2.85 -17.43
N ASP A 130 -23.79 3.27 -16.81
CA ASP A 130 -22.44 3.20 -17.38
C ASP A 130 -21.67 2.02 -16.78
N VAL A 131 -22.07 0.81 -17.18
CA VAL A 131 -21.48 -0.42 -16.64
C VAL A 131 -20.06 -0.59 -17.18
N ARG A 132 -19.07 -0.54 -16.28
CA ARG A 132 -17.66 -0.84 -16.56
C ARG A 132 -17.25 -2.16 -15.90
N PRO A 133 -17.30 -3.29 -16.63
CA PRO A 133 -16.89 -4.56 -16.08
C PRO A 133 -15.44 -4.51 -15.57
N MET A 134 -15.19 -5.10 -14.40
CA MET A 134 -13.85 -5.27 -13.86
C MET A 134 -13.14 -6.38 -14.64
N ALA A 135 -12.58 -6.00 -15.79
CA ALA A 135 -11.89 -6.90 -16.70
C ALA A 135 -10.41 -6.50 -16.82
N PHE A 136 -9.54 -7.33 -16.25
CA PHE A 136 -8.09 -7.20 -16.37
C PHE A 136 -7.60 -7.95 -17.61
N ARG A 137 -7.90 -7.39 -18.78
CA ARG A 137 -7.43 -7.95 -20.06
C ARG A 137 -5.91 -8.04 -20.05
N GLU A 138 -5.39 -9.13 -20.61
CA GLU A 138 -3.95 -9.43 -20.75
C GLU A 138 -3.23 -9.78 -19.43
N ILE A 139 -3.96 -9.97 -18.33
CA ILE A 139 -3.39 -10.38 -17.04
C ILE A 139 -3.81 -11.82 -16.75
N GLN A 140 -2.82 -12.70 -16.60
CA GLN A 140 -3.00 -14.12 -16.30
C GLN A 140 -3.51 -14.33 -14.85
N GLY A 141 -4.10 -15.50 -14.59
CA GLY A 141 -4.45 -15.90 -13.21
C GLY A 141 -5.84 -15.46 -12.69
N ALA A 142 -6.75 -15.07 -13.60
CA ALA A 142 -8.15 -14.80 -13.28
C ALA A 142 -8.36 -13.84 -12.07
N PRO A 143 -7.70 -12.66 -12.05
CA PRO A 143 -7.74 -11.73 -10.92
C PRO A 143 -9.17 -11.30 -10.55
N THR A 144 -10.03 -11.09 -11.55
CA THR A 144 -11.45 -10.75 -11.33
C THR A 144 -12.15 -11.79 -10.45
N GLN A 145 -12.00 -13.07 -10.76
CA GLN A 145 -12.65 -14.15 -10.02
C GLN A 145 -12.10 -14.28 -8.60
N ARG A 146 -10.82 -13.92 -8.37
CA ARG A 146 -10.25 -13.89 -7.02
C ARG A 146 -10.88 -12.82 -6.15
N VAL A 147 -11.07 -11.61 -6.68
CA VAL A 147 -11.79 -10.52 -6.00
C VAL A 147 -13.22 -10.94 -5.68
N VAL A 148 -13.95 -11.47 -6.66
CA VAL A 148 -15.34 -11.93 -6.48
C VAL A 148 -15.42 -12.96 -5.35
N ARG A 149 -14.54 -13.98 -5.34
CA ARG A 149 -14.52 -14.98 -4.27
C ARG A 149 -14.23 -14.38 -2.89
N ALA A 150 -13.30 -13.43 -2.79
CA ALA A 150 -12.95 -12.78 -1.53
C ALA A 150 -14.13 -11.98 -0.98
N ALA A 151 -14.76 -11.16 -1.82
CA ALA A 151 -15.90 -10.32 -1.43
C ALA A 151 -17.13 -11.14 -1.00
N CYS A 152 -17.46 -12.19 -1.77
CA CYS A 152 -18.68 -12.96 -1.55
C CYS A 152 -18.60 -13.89 -0.34
N ARG A 153 -17.43 -14.45 -0.05
CA ARG A 153 -17.24 -15.27 1.17
C ARG A 153 -17.40 -14.45 2.44
N HIS A 154 -16.88 -13.22 2.45
CA HIS A 154 -16.93 -12.37 3.64
C HIS A 154 -18.32 -11.74 3.85
N SER A 155 -19.05 -11.46 2.77
CA SER A 155 -20.44 -10.98 2.87
C SER A 155 -21.40 -12.02 3.42
N ALA A 156 -21.15 -13.31 3.11
CA ALA A 156 -21.91 -14.40 3.70
C ALA A 156 -21.72 -14.48 5.22
N VAL A 157 -20.50 -14.22 5.73
CA VAL A 157 -20.21 -14.21 7.17
C VAL A 157 -20.91 -13.04 7.87
N LYS A 158 -20.79 -11.82 7.31
CA LYS A 158 -21.42 -10.62 7.90
C LYS A 158 -22.96 -10.65 7.93
N SER A 159 -23.59 -11.52 7.14
CA SER A 159 -25.05 -11.68 7.13
C SER A 159 -25.57 -12.62 8.22
N LEU A 160 -24.67 -13.29 8.95
CA LEU A 160 -25.01 -14.25 10.02
C LEU A 160 -24.78 -13.68 11.43
N GLU A 161 -24.16 -12.51 11.53
CA GLU A 161 -23.96 -11.75 12.77
C GLU A 161 -25.06 -10.71 12.94
#